data_AF-X0X3J6-F1
#
_entry.id   AF-X0X3J6-F1
#
_cell.length_a   1.000
_cell.length_b   1.000
_cell.length_c   1.000
_cell.angle_alpha   90.00
_cell.angle_beta   90.00
_cell.angle_gamma   90.00
#
_symmetry.space_group_name_H-M   'P 1'
#
loop_
_entity.id
_entity.type
_entity.pdbx_description
1 polymer ?
#
loop_
_entity_poly.entity_id
_entity_poly.type
_entity_poly.pdbx_seq_one_letter_code
_entity_poly.pdbx_strand_id
1 'polypeptide(L)'
;MFWFLLAVIAGLLNGSFTLPMKFVLKWKWEHTWSMWSFWALFILPVAIAFLTVPDLAGVYHGETSRVLSVFVIGCCWGVGAITFGMGVHYLGMALGFALIMGLTTAVGSLVPLALGQVEDVMTTAGLLIVIGVGIIVLGIAVCSLAGHLKGKSLGNSENREEVKNNRSFLKGLIICIIAGITG
;
A
#
# COMPACT_ATOMS: atom_id res chain seq x y z
N MET A 1 -14.88 -22.53 -3.91
CA MET A 1 -15.64 -21.58 -3.05
C MET A 1 -14.84 -21.12 -1.83
N PHE A 2 -14.14 -22.01 -1.11
CA PHE A 2 -13.30 -21.65 0.05
C PHE A 2 -12.26 -20.54 -0.21
N TRP A 3 -11.43 -20.68 -1.26
CA TRP A 3 -10.40 -19.69 -1.60
C TRP A 3 -10.97 -18.30 -1.96
N PHE A 4 -12.12 -18.28 -2.65
CA PHE A 4 -12.81 -17.05 -2.96
C PHE A 4 -13.30 -16.34 -1.70
N LEU A 5 -13.85 -17.09 -0.73
CA LEU A 5 -14.26 -16.53 0.55
C LEU A 5 -13.07 -15.93 1.33
N LEU A 6 -11.94 -16.63 1.36
CA LEU A 6 -10.71 -16.11 1.96
C LEU A 6 -10.24 -14.82 1.29
N ALA A 7 -10.30 -14.74 -0.05
CA ALA A 7 -9.95 -13.53 -0.79
C ALA A 7 -10.89 -12.35 -0.44
N VAL A 8 -12.19 -12.60 -0.32
CA VAL A 8 -13.17 -11.58 0.09
C VAL A 8 -12.88 -11.09 1.51
N ILE A 9 -12.62 -12.00 2.45
CA ILE A 9 -12.29 -11.66 3.85
C ILE A 9 -10.99 -10.86 3.90
N ALA A 10 -9.95 -11.27 3.17
CA ALA A 10 -8.69 -10.56 3.09
C ALA A 10 -8.89 -9.14 2.55
N GLY A 11 -9.70 -8.98 1.49
CA GLY A 11 -10.04 -7.66 0.94
C GLY A 11 -10.77 -6.76 1.94
N LEU A 12 -11.73 -7.30 2.69
CA LEU A 12 -12.47 -6.56 3.72
C LEU A 12 -11.56 -6.12 4.87
N LEU A 13 -10.70 -7.01 5.37
CA LEU A 13 -9.73 -6.68 6.42
C LEU A 13 -8.72 -5.64 5.94
N ASN A 14 -8.20 -5.80 4.71
CA ASN A 14 -7.25 -4.85 4.13
C ASN A 14 -7.89 -3.47 3.86
N GLY A 15 -9.15 -3.40 3.46
CA GLY A 15 -9.84 -2.10 3.27
C GLY A 15 -10.22 -1.42 4.59
N SER A 16 -10.36 -2.18 5.68
CA SER A 16 -10.89 -1.67 6.95
C SER A 16 -9.82 -1.37 8.01
N PHE A 17 -8.58 -1.85 7.87
CA PHE A 17 -7.58 -1.70 8.94
C PHE A 17 -7.22 -0.24 9.26
N THR A 18 -7.40 0.71 8.32
CA THR A 18 -7.19 2.14 8.58
C THR A 18 -8.41 2.84 9.14
N LEU A 19 -9.60 2.21 9.13
CA LEU A 19 -10.83 2.78 9.65
C LEU A 19 -10.72 3.19 11.13
N PRO A 20 -10.11 2.38 12.04
CA PRO A 20 -9.87 2.78 13.42
C PRO A 20 -9.08 4.09 13.55
N MET A 21 -8.15 4.37 12.62
CA MET A 21 -7.33 5.58 12.67
C MET A 21 -8.17 6.87 12.56
N LYS A 22 -9.36 6.80 11.94
CA LYS A 22 -10.30 7.93 11.89
C LYS A 22 -10.87 8.30 13.27
N PHE A 23 -10.91 7.35 14.20
CA PHE A 23 -11.45 7.55 15.55
C PHE A 23 -10.38 7.93 16.58
N VAL A 24 -9.09 7.81 16.24
CA VAL A 24 -7.98 8.22 17.11
C VAL A 24 -7.74 9.72 16.94
N LEU A 25 -8.56 10.54 17.59
CA LEU A 25 -8.57 12.00 17.38
C LEU A 25 -7.47 12.76 18.14
N LYS A 26 -6.91 12.18 19.20
CA LYS A 26 -5.98 12.88 20.11
C LYS A 26 -4.50 12.69 19.75
N TRP A 27 -4.19 11.71 18.90
CA TRP A 27 -2.82 11.36 18.58
C TRP A 27 -2.43 11.92 17.23
N LYS A 28 -1.19 12.39 17.14
CA LYS A 28 -0.58 12.66 15.84
C LYS A 28 -0.53 11.37 15.03
N TRP A 29 -0.67 11.48 13.72
CA TRP A 29 -0.70 10.34 12.82
C TRP A 29 0.55 9.45 12.98
N GLU A 30 1.72 10.06 13.17
CA GLU A 30 3.00 9.39 13.36
C GLU A 30 2.98 8.45 14.58
N HIS A 31 2.32 8.86 15.67
CA HIS A 31 2.22 8.03 16.88
C HIS A 31 1.27 6.86 16.65
N THR A 32 0.14 7.09 15.98
CA THR A 32 -0.81 6.03 15.63
C THR A 32 -0.18 5.00 14.71
N TRP A 33 0.53 5.46 13.67
CA TRP A 33 1.23 4.60 12.72
C TRP A 33 2.37 3.83 13.38
N SER A 34 3.15 4.48 14.24
CA SER A 34 4.25 3.84 14.99
C SER A 34 3.74 2.74 15.92
N MET A 35 2.65 2.98 16.66
CA MET A 35 2.04 1.94 17.50
C MET A 35 1.54 0.77 16.67
N TRP A 36 0.88 1.04 15.54
CA TRP A 36 0.45 -0.03 14.64
C TRP A 36 1.65 -0.83 14.12
N SER A 37 2.71 -0.18 13.62
CA SER A 37 3.91 -0.86 13.13
C SER A 37 4.58 -1.69 14.22
N PHE A 38 4.68 -1.17 15.44
CA PHE A 38 5.28 -1.90 16.55
C PHE A 38 4.46 -3.15 16.93
N TRP A 39 3.15 -3.02 17.10
CA TRP A 39 2.32 -4.15 17.52
C TRP A 39 2.08 -5.15 16.39
N ALA A 40 1.73 -4.66 15.19
CA ALA A 40 1.32 -5.51 14.07
C ALA A 40 2.48 -6.07 13.27
N LEU A 41 3.60 -5.33 13.14
CA LEU A 41 4.74 -5.75 12.30
C LEU A 41 5.92 -6.27 13.11
N PHE A 42 6.02 -5.96 14.41
CA PHE A 42 7.11 -6.45 15.25
C PHE A 42 6.64 -7.46 16.30
N ILE A 43 5.78 -7.06 17.23
CA ILE A 43 5.37 -7.94 18.34
C ILE A 43 4.61 -9.17 17.84
N LEU A 44 3.59 -8.98 17.01
CA LEU A 44 2.74 -10.08 16.56
C LEU A 44 3.53 -11.12 15.73
N PRO A 45 4.35 -10.75 14.72
CA PRO A 45 5.11 -11.74 13.96
C PRO A 45 6.14 -12.48 14.80
N VAL A 46 6.83 -11.79 15.72
CA VAL A 46 7.80 -12.42 16.62
C VAL A 46 7.10 -13.41 17.56
N ALA A 47 5.97 -13.02 18.16
CA ALA A 47 5.19 -13.90 19.01
C ALA A 47 4.70 -15.15 18.26
N ILE A 48 4.17 -14.98 17.05
CA ILE A 48 3.73 -16.10 16.21
C ILE A 48 4.91 -17.01 15.84
N ALA A 49 6.08 -16.45 15.52
CA ALA A 49 7.25 -17.25 15.18
C ALA A 49 7.68 -18.13 16.35
N PHE A 50 7.75 -17.60 17.57
CA PHE A 50 8.08 -18.39 18.76
C PHE A 50 7.03 -19.45 19.12
N LEU A 51 5.76 -19.22 18.78
CA LEU A 51 4.68 -20.16 19.06
C LEU A 51 4.55 -21.28 18.02
N THR A 52 4.94 -21.03 16.77
CA THR A 52 4.68 -21.94 15.64
C THR A 52 5.94 -22.61 15.10
N VAL A 53 7.11 -22.00 15.25
CA VAL A 53 8.37 -22.52 14.69
C VAL A 53 9.17 -23.24 15.77
N PRO A 54 9.32 -24.58 15.69
CA PRO A 54 10.23 -25.31 16.57
C PRO A 54 11.68 -24.94 16.21
N ASP A 55 12.51 -24.71 17.24
CA ASP A 55 13.93 -24.34 17.11
C ASP A 55 14.18 -23.13 16.18
N LEU A 56 13.48 -22.02 16.44
CA LEU A 56 13.62 -20.77 15.69
C LEU A 56 15.08 -20.26 15.63
N ALA A 57 15.87 -20.47 16.69
CA ALA A 57 17.27 -20.09 16.72
C ALA A 57 18.13 -20.92 15.75
N GLY A 58 17.89 -22.23 15.66
CA GLY A 58 18.54 -23.10 14.68
C GLY A 58 18.25 -22.69 13.24
N VAL A 59 17.00 -22.28 12.96
CA VAL A 59 16.60 -21.78 11.62
C VAL A 59 17.39 -20.53 11.23
N TYR A 60 17.54 -19.56 12.15
CA TYR A 60 18.28 -18.34 11.85
C TYR A 60 19.77 -18.59 11.64
N HIS A 61 20.39 -19.48 12.42
CA HIS A 61 21.79 -19.84 12.23
C HIS A 61 22.05 -20.61 10.93
N GLY A 62 21.18 -21.58 10.60
CA GLY A 62 21.36 -22.44 9.43
C GLY A 62 21.23 -21.72 8.08
N GLU A 63 20.54 -20.59 8.03
CA GLU A 63 20.15 -19.91 6.78
C GLU A 63 20.52 -18.41 6.78
N THR A 64 21.64 -18.05 7.41
CA THR A 64 22.06 -16.64 7.62
C THR A 64 22.03 -15.78 6.34
N SER A 65 22.44 -16.34 5.20
CA SER A 65 22.43 -15.62 3.91
C SER A 65 21.01 -15.33 3.40
N ARG A 66 20.08 -16.27 3.54
CA ARG A 66 18.67 -16.06 3.18
C ARG A 66 18.00 -15.10 4.15
N VAL A 67 18.31 -15.19 5.44
CA VAL A 67 17.81 -14.27 6.47
C VAL A 67 18.21 -12.84 6.15
N LEU A 68 19.46 -12.61 5.73
CA LEU A 68 19.92 -11.29 5.30
C LEU A 68 19.16 -10.78 4.07
N SER A 69 18.94 -11.62 3.06
CA SER A 69 18.15 -11.24 1.88
C SER A 69 16.72 -10.86 2.23
N VAL A 70 16.05 -11.66 3.08
CA VAL A 70 14.69 -11.36 3.56
C VAL A 70 14.67 -10.07 4.38
N PHE A 71 15.68 -9.84 5.22
CA PHE A 71 15.80 -8.60 5.98
C PHE A 71 15.92 -7.38 5.05
N VAL A 72 16.77 -7.43 4.03
CA VAL A 72 16.95 -6.32 3.08
C VAL A 72 15.65 -6.05 2.30
N ILE A 73 14.97 -7.10 1.82
CA ILE A 73 13.67 -6.97 1.15
C ILE A 73 12.61 -6.39 2.10
N GLY A 74 12.62 -6.83 3.37
CA GLY A 74 11.75 -6.30 4.42
C GLY A 74 12.00 -4.81 4.70
N CYS A 75 13.26 -4.36 4.67
CA CYS A 75 13.59 -2.94 4.77
C CYS A 75 13.03 -2.14 3.58
N CYS A 76 13.16 -2.66 2.35
CA CYS A 76 12.57 -2.03 1.16
C CYS A 76 11.06 -1.91 1.29
N TRP A 77 10.38 -2.99 1.69
CA TRP A 77 8.94 -2.97 1.94
C TRP A 77 8.55 -2.01 3.08
N GLY A 78 9.37 -1.89 4.12
CA GLY A 78 9.17 -0.95 5.22
C GLY A 78 9.10 0.51 4.76
N VAL A 79 9.89 0.90 3.76
CA VAL A 79 9.79 2.23 3.12
C VAL A 79 8.43 2.40 2.44
N GLY A 80 7.96 1.35 1.74
CA GLY A 80 6.61 1.30 1.15
C GLY A 80 5.51 1.44 2.20
N ALA A 81 5.63 0.77 3.35
CA ALA A 81 4.67 0.86 4.44
C ALA A 81 4.60 2.28 5.05
N ILE A 82 5.74 2.94 5.25
CA ILE A 82 5.78 4.31 5.77
C ILE A 82 5.15 5.30 4.79
N THR A 83 5.50 5.19 3.50
CA THR A 83 4.94 6.04 2.44
C THR A 83 3.45 5.76 2.21
N PHE A 84 3.00 4.52 2.37
CA PHE A 84 1.58 4.16 2.36
C PHE A 84 0.80 4.94 3.41
N GLY A 85 1.26 4.89 4.67
CA GLY A 85 0.57 5.54 5.77
C GLY A 85 0.54 7.07 5.61
N MET A 86 1.62 7.67 5.13
CA MET A 86 1.66 9.09 4.79
C MET A 86 0.70 9.44 3.65
N GLY A 87 0.64 8.61 2.60
CA GLY A 87 -0.27 8.82 1.47
C GLY A 87 -1.74 8.82 1.91
N VAL A 88 -2.12 7.87 2.75
CA VAL A 88 -3.45 7.81 3.38
C VAL A 88 -3.71 9.02 4.27
N HIS A 89 -2.69 9.52 4.99
CA HIS A 89 -2.82 10.73 5.81
C HIS A 89 -3.05 11.99 4.97
N TYR A 90 -2.33 12.18 3.86
CA TYR A 90 -2.43 13.38 3.03
C TYR A 90 -3.64 13.39 2.09
N LEU A 91 -3.99 12.26 1.48
CA LEU A 91 -5.08 12.17 0.49
C LEU A 91 -6.40 11.62 1.07
N GLY A 92 -6.35 11.09 2.29
CA GLY A 92 -7.46 10.38 2.91
C GLY A 92 -7.56 8.91 2.48
N MET A 93 -8.29 8.12 3.27
CA MET A 93 -8.41 6.66 3.08
C MET A 93 -8.91 6.28 1.69
N ALA A 94 -9.96 6.93 1.17
CA ALA A 94 -10.56 6.54 -0.10
C ALA A 94 -9.62 6.73 -1.30
N LEU A 95 -9.01 7.91 -1.44
CA LEU A 95 -8.12 8.21 -2.56
C LEU A 95 -6.75 7.55 -2.37
N GLY A 96 -6.20 7.57 -1.15
CA GLY A 96 -4.92 6.95 -0.84
C GLY A 96 -4.90 5.45 -1.12
N PHE A 97 -5.90 4.70 -0.65
CA PHE A 97 -5.98 3.25 -0.93
C PHE A 97 -6.14 2.94 -2.41
N ALA A 98 -7.04 3.66 -3.11
CA ALA A 98 -7.28 3.43 -4.52
C ALA A 98 -6.00 3.62 -5.35
N LEU A 99 -5.23 4.67 -5.04
CA LEU A 99 -3.95 4.94 -5.68
C LEU A 99 -2.90 3.90 -5.35
N ILE A 100 -2.64 3.67 -4.06
CA ILE A 100 -1.51 2.84 -3.64
C ILE A 100 -1.77 1.38 -4.02
N MET A 101 -2.92 0.81 -3.64
CA MET A 101 -3.24 -0.58 -3.94
C MET A 101 -3.36 -0.82 -5.45
N GLY A 102 -3.91 0.14 -6.19
CA GLY A 102 -4.03 0.03 -7.64
C GLY A 102 -2.67 0.07 -8.33
N LEU A 103 -1.77 0.98 -7.93
CA LEU A 103 -0.41 1.04 -8.46
C LEU A 103 0.41 -0.19 -8.08
N THR A 104 0.36 -0.64 -6.82
CA THR A 104 1.01 -1.87 -6.37
C THR A 104 0.51 -3.08 -7.17
N THR A 105 -0.79 -3.17 -7.42
CA THR A 105 -1.35 -4.26 -8.24
C THR A 105 -0.87 -4.17 -9.68
N ALA A 106 -0.81 -2.97 -10.27
CA ALA A 106 -0.34 -2.75 -11.62
C ALA A 106 1.14 -3.13 -11.76
N VAL A 107 2.00 -2.60 -10.89
CA VAL A 107 3.45 -2.87 -10.88
C VAL A 107 3.71 -4.34 -10.56
N GLY A 108 3.07 -4.89 -9.54
CA GLY A 108 3.22 -6.28 -9.12
C GLY A 108 2.73 -7.29 -10.15
N SER A 109 1.83 -6.89 -11.05
CA SER A 109 1.40 -7.74 -12.17
C SER A 109 2.29 -7.59 -13.41
N LEU A 110 2.71 -6.35 -13.74
CA LEU A 110 3.48 -6.07 -14.95
C LEU A 110 4.96 -6.41 -14.83
N VAL A 111 5.58 -6.21 -13.66
CA VAL A 111 7.03 -6.45 -13.47
C VAL A 111 7.39 -7.94 -13.66
N PRO A 112 6.70 -8.90 -13.02
CA PRO A 112 6.97 -10.33 -13.26
C PRO A 112 6.71 -10.74 -14.71
N LEU A 113 5.64 -10.20 -15.31
CA LEU A 113 5.28 -10.44 -16.71
C LEU A 113 6.38 -9.96 -17.67
N ALA A 114 6.98 -8.80 -17.39
CA ALA A 114 8.05 -8.22 -18.18
C ALA A 114 9.42 -8.90 -17.99
N LEU A 115 9.72 -9.37 -16.76
CA LEU A 115 11.03 -9.96 -16.42
C LEU A 115 11.12 -11.47 -16.71
N GLY A 116 10.01 -12.20 -16.65
CA GLY A 116 10.03 -13.66 -16.69
C GLY A 116 9.50 -14.28 -17.98
N GLN A 117 8.50 -13.67 -18.64
CA GLN A 117 7.68 -14.38 -19.63
C GLN A 117 7.05 -13.42 -20.67
N VAL A 118 7.87 -12.71 -21.46
CA VAL A 118 7.36 -11.82 -22.52
C VAL A 118 6.51 -12.59 -23.56
N GLU A 119 6.80 -13.88 -23.76
CA GLU A 119 6.01 -14.77 -24.61
C GLU A 119 4.61 -15.08 -24.04
N ASP A 120 4.44 -15.08 -22.70
CA ASP A 120 3.14 -15.28 -22.05
C ASP A 120 2.24 -14.05 -22.09
N VAL A 121 2.76 -12.86 -22.43
CA VAL A 121 1.95 -11.64 -22.61
C VAL A 121 0.94 -11.82 -23.74
N MET A 122 1.31 -12.56 -24.79
CA MET A 122 0.45 -12.83 -25.95
C MET A 122 -0.56 -13.95 -25.71
N THR A 123 -0.54 -14.58 -24.53
CA THR A 123 -1.58 -15.54 -24.14
C THR A 123 -2.85 -14.82 -23.70
N THR A 124 -3.99 -15.52 -23.75
CA THR A 124 -5.26 -15.00 -23.25
C THR A 124 -5.16 -14.53 -21.80
N ALA A 125 -4.35 -15.20 -20.97
CA ALA A 125 -4.13 -14.81 -19.58
C ALA A 125 -3.32 -13.50 -19.47
N GLY A 126 -2.24 -13.35 -20.26
CA GLY A 126 -1.43 -12.13 -20.31
C GLY A 126 -2.24 -10.91 -20.76
N LEU A 127 -3.05 -11.06 -21.81
CA LEU A 127 -3.96 -10.02 -22.29
C LEU A 127 -4.98 -9.59 -21.22
N LEU A 128 -5.57 -10.54 -20.48
CA LEU A 128 -6.51 -10.22 -19.40
C LEU A 128 -5.84 -9.43 -18.26
N ILE A 129 -4.59 -9.75 -17.92
CA ILE A 129 -3.81 -8.99 -16.93
C ILE A 129 -3.60 -7.56 -17.42
N VAL A 130 -3.15 -7.38 -18.67
CA VAL A 130 -2.89 -6.05 -19.25
C VAL A 130 -4.17 -5.21 -19.29
N ILE A 131 -5.30 -5.80 -19.70
CA ILE A 131 -6.61 -5.12 -19.70
C ILE A 131 -7.01 -4.73 -18.27
N GLY A 132 -6.86 -5.65 -17.30
CA GLY A 132 -7.15 -5.38 -15.89
C GLY A 132 -6.33 -4.22 -15.34
N VAL A 133 -5.03 -4.19 -15.65
CA VAL A 133 -4.14 -3.07 -15.28
C VAL A 133 -4.59 -1.77 -15.95
N GLY A 134 -4.98 -1.81 -17.22
CA GLY A 134 -5.55 -0.64 -17.92
C GLY A 134 -6.78 -0.07 -17.22
N ILE A 135 -7.71 -0.93 -16.77
CA ILE A 135 -8.89 -0.53 -15.99
C ILE A 135 -8.49 0.10 -14.66
N ILE A 136 -7.52 -0.48 -13.95
CA ILE A 136 -7.00 0.06 -12.68
C ILE A 136 -6.42 1.46 -12.88
N VAL A 137 -5.59 1.66 -13.90
CA VAL A 137 -4.99 2.97 -14.23
C VAL A 137 -6.06 4.01 -14.58
N LEU A 138 -7.08 3.62 -15.35
CA LEU A 138 -8.22 4.50 -15.64
C LEU A 138 -8.99 4.87 -14.37
N GLY A 139 -9.26 3.91 -13.50
CA GLY A 139 -9.92 4.15 -12.21
C GLY A 139 -9.12 5.13 -11.33
N ILE A 140 -7.80 4.93 -11.22
CA ILE A 140 -6.87 5.83 -10.54
C ILE A 140 -6.95 7.25 -11.11
N ALA A 141 -6.92 7.39 -12.45
CA ALA A 141 -6.98 8.70 -13.10
C ALA A 141 -8.28 9.44 -12.76
N VAL A 142 -9.43 8.73 -12.83
CA VAL A 142 -10.75 9.29 -12.49
C VAL A 142 -10.81 9.68 -11.00
N CYS A 143 -10.35 8.82 -10.10
CA CYS A 143 -10.30 9.12 -8.66
C CYS A 143 -9.41 10.33 -8.34
N SER A 144 -8.26 10.44 -9.01
CA SER A 144 -7.33 11.57 -8.85
C SER A 144 -7.95 12.88 -9.31
N LEU A 145 -8.62 12.87 -10.47
CA LEU A 145 -9.34 14.02 -11.00
C LEU A 145 -10.47 14.45 -10.05
N ALA A 146 -11.27 13.50 -9.57
CA ALA A 146 -12.34 13.78 -8.61
C ALA A 146 -11.81 14.36 -7.29
N GLY A 147 -10.69 13.81 -6.79
CA GLY A 147 -10.01 14.32 -5.59
C GLY A 147 -9.53 15.76 -5.76
N HIS A 148 -8.94 16.08 -6.91
CA HIS A 148 -8.49 17.44 -7.24
C HIS A 148 -9.65 18.44 -7.33
N LEU A 149 -10.74 18.05 -8.00
CA LEU A 149 -11.95 18.87 -8.11
C LEU A 149 -12.60 19.14 -6.75
N LYS A 150 -12.63 18.13 -5.86
CA LYS A 150 -13.10 18.29 -4.48
C LYS A 150 -12.20 19.22 -3.66
N GLY A 151 -10.88 19.14 -3.86
CA GLY A 151 -9.92 20.05 -3.23
C GLY A 151 -10.16 21.52 -3.63
N LYS A 152 -10.47 21.76 -4.91
CA LYS A 152 -10.81 23.09 -5.43
C LYS A 152 -12.15 23.63 -4.91
N SER A 153 -13.19 22.80 -4.87
CA SER A 153 -14.52 23.25 -4.43
C SER A 153 -14.58 23.62 -2.94
N LEU A 154 -13.73 23.02 -2.11
CA LEU A 154 -13.60 23.34 -0.68
C LEU A 154 -12.68 24.54 -0.40
N GLY A 155 -11.94 25.03 -1.39
CA GLY A 155 -10.88 26.05 -1.24
C GLY A 155 -11.28 27.48 -1.61
N ASN A 156 -12.57 27.83 -1.56
CA ASN A 156 -13.08 29.13 -2.04
C ASN A 156 -12.77 30.34 -1.11
N SER A 157 -11.66 30.30 -0.35
CA SER A 157 -11.13 31.39 0.47
C SER A 157 -9.80 31.90 -0.11
N GLU A 158 -9.77 33.20 -0.43
CA GLU A 158 -8.76 33.85 -1.27
C GLU A 158 -7.28 33.57 -0.90
N ASN A 159 -6.57 33.02 -1.89
CA ASN A 159 -5.16 33.24 -2.26
C ASN A 159 -3.98 32.79 -1.37
N ARG A 160 -4.19 32.17 -0.20
CA ARG A 160 -3.07 31.53 0.55
C ARG A 160 -3.36 30.11 1.01
N GLU A 161 -4.60 29.83 1.36
CA GLU A 161 -5.04 28.49 1.76
C GLU A 161 -5.15 27.55 0.57
N GLU A 162 -5.60 28.04 -0.60
CA GLU A 162 -5.70 27.25 -1.83
C GLU A 162 -4.33 26.74 -2.30
N VAL A 163 -3.30 27.60 -2.32
CA VAL A 163 -1.93 27.22 -2.70
C VAL A 163 -1.33 26.21 -1.71
N LYS A 164 -1.65 26.33 -0.42
CA LYS A 164 -1.20 25.38 0.62
C LYS A 164 -1.91 24.03 0.46
N ASN A 165 -3.21 24.04 0.19
CA ASN A 165 -4.01 22.83 -0.03
C ASN A 165 -3.55 22.08 -1.29
N ASN A 166 -3.36 22.80 -2.40
CA ASN A 166 -2.88 22.21 -3.66
C ASN A 166 -1.46 21.60 -3.52
N ARG A 167 -0.56 22.26 -2.78
CA ARG A 167 0.77 21.68 -2.46
C ARG A 167 0.68 20.46 -1.55
N SER A 168 -0.25 20.43 -0.60
CA SER A 168 -0.48 19.26 0.27
C SER A 168 -1.03 18.08 -0.52
N PHE A 169 -1.96 18.33 -1.43
CA PHE A 169 -2.52 17.32 -2.33
C PHE A 169 -1.46 16.75 -3.27
N LEU A 170 -0.67 17.60 -3.93
CA LEU A 170 0.41 17.15 -4.82
C LEU A 170 1.47 16.34 -4.06
N LYS A 171 1.83 16.75 -2.84
CA LYS A 171 2.71 15.97 -1.95
C LYS A 171 2.12 14.59 -1.67
N GLY A 172 0.84 14.53 -1.30
CA GLY A 172 0.14 13.27 -1.08
C GLY A 172 0.15 12.36 -2.31
N LEU A 173 -0.08 12.93 -3.50
CA LEU A 173 -0.07 12.19 -4.77
C LEU A 173 1.30 11.59 -5.06
N ILE A 174 2.37 12.37 -4.93
CA ILE A 174 3.74 11.88 -5.13
C ILE A 174 4.07 10.75 -4.14
N ILE A 175 3.70 10.93 -2.86
CA ILE A 175 3.91 9.92 -1.83
C ILE A 175 3.15 8.63 -2.15
N CYS A 176 1.89 8.72 -2.61
CA CYS A 176 1.11 7.55 -3.03
C CYS A 176 1.71 6.83 -4.24
N ILE A 177 2.30 7.56 -5.20
CA ILE A 177 2.98 6.96 -6.34
C ILE A 177 4.22 6.20 -5.90
N ILE A 178 5.05 6.80 -5.03
CA ILE A 178 6.22 6.14 -4.46
C ILE A 178 5.78 4.87 -3.71
N ALA A 179 4.80 5.00 -2.82
CA ALA A 179 4.26 3.87 -2.06
C ALA A 179 3.76 2.74 -2.96
N GLY A 180 3.07 3.08 -4.05
CA GLY A 180 2.57 2.10 -5.03
C GLY A 180 3.66 1.37 -5.80
N ILE A 181 4.79 2.03 -6.08
CA ILE A 181 5.93 1.42 -6.80
C ILE A 181 6.79 0.56 -5.86
N THR A 182 6.94 0.99 -4.60
CA THR A 182 7.77 0.30 -3.60
C THR A 182 7.02 -0.75 -2.79
N GLY A 183 5.68 -0.75 -2.87
CA GLY A 183 4.77 -1.60 -2.10
C GLY A 183 4.52 -2.96 -2.72
#